data_AF-A0A7S2YQ52-F1
#
_entry.id   AF-A0A7S2YQ52-F1
#
_cell.length_a   1.000
_cell.length_b   1.000
_cell.length_c   1.000
_cell.angle_alpha   90.00
_cell.angle_beta   90.00
_cell.angle_gamma   90.00
#
_symmetry.space_group_name_H-M   'P 1'
#
loop_
_entity.id
_entity.type
_entity.pdbx_description
1 polymer ?
#
loop_
_entity_poly.entity_id
_entity_poly.type
_entity_poly.pdbx_seq_one_letter_code
_entity_poly.pdbx_strand_id
1 'polypeptide(L)'
;LPAYVNALTGKSSFVITVNDYLARRDMEKMGQVHRFLGLSVGLIQSGMSEEQRRKAYACDVVYVTNSELGFDYLRDHLALTPQQTVLPGNAGEFDGFCVVDEADSVLIDEARTPLIISKQVPAPANKYATSNQLAAALKKDIHYTVDLKNKNAVLTEQGYFESERALGVDSLFTIGADGDAWAPYITNAVKAKELFTKDVEYTILTDSSGKSTGVGIIDSFTGRVLDGRRWSDGLHQSIEAKEDIDVSEQSQVIAKVTYQALFRQFTRLSGMTGTASADALELEQTYGLRVTPVPTALPVARRDYPDVTFKTRKAADEALVREVVAVIEDGRPCLIGTTSVAQSEQIVAALATNDISAELLNASPKNAPRESEIIAQAGRAGVVTVATNMAGRGT
;
A
#
# COMPACT_ATOMS: atom_id res chain seq x y z
N LEU A 1 -22.02 -15.04 -14.17
CA LEU A 1 -22.06 -16.09 -15.21
C LEU A 1 -20.75 -16.86 -15.34
N PRO A 2 -19.58 -16.27 -15.68
CA PRO A 2 -18.35 -17.04 -15.84
C PRO A 2 -17.89 -17.71 -14.53
N ALA A 3 -18.09 -17.06 -13.38
CA ALA A 3 -17.83 -17.67 -12.07
C ALA A 3 -18.65 -18.95 -11.86
N TYR A 4 -19.94 -18.95 -12.20
CA TYR A 4 -20.80 -20.15 -12.10
C TYR A 4 -20.29 -21.28 -13.00
N VAL A 5 -20.05 -21.01 -14.29
CA VAL A 5 -19.64 -22.06 -15.24
C VAL A 5 -18.30 -22.69 -14.87
N ASN A 6 -17.35 -21.89 -14.39
CA ASN A 6 -16.06 -22.42 -13.94
C ASN A 6 -16.18 -23.18 -12.62
N ALA A 7 -17.03 -22.74 -11.69
CA ALA A 7 -17.26 -23.45 -10.44
C ALA A 7 -17.82 -24.88 -10.66
N LEU A 8 -18.55 -25.13 -11.77
CA LEU A 8 -19.04 -26.47 -12.11
C LEU A 8 -17.93 -27.49 -12.40
N THR A 9 -16.67 -27.07 -12.59
CA THR A 9 -15.55 -28.02 -12.74
C THR A 9 -15.09 -28.61 -11.42
N GLY A 10 -15.74 -28.27 -10.30
CA GLY A 10 -15.35 -28.68 -8.95
C GLY A 10 -14.12 -27.93 -8.41
N LYS A 11 -13.72 -26.83 -9.07
CA LYS A 11 -12.62 -25.97 -8.68
C LYS A 11 -13.17 -24.58 -8.35
N SER A 12 -12.69 -23.98 -7.26
CA SER A 12 -13.23 -22.70 -6.78
C SER A 12 -13.05 -21.57 -7.79
N SER A 13 -14.06 -20.73 -7.91
CA SER A 13 -14.04 -19.48 -8.68
C SER A 13 -13.89 -18.29 -7.75
N PHE A 14 -12.82 -17.52 -7.94
CA PHE A 14 -12.50 -16.34 -7.15
C PHE A 14 -13.05 -15.09 -7.83
N VAL A 15 -13.79 -14.29 -7.07
CA VAL A 15 -14.26 -12.96 -7.46
C VAL A 15 -13.51 -11.96 -6.61
N ILE A 16 -12.60 -11.22 -7.26
CA ILE A 16 -11.71 -10.26 -6.61
C ILE A 16 -12.32 -8.87 -6.71
N THR A 17 -12.38 -8.16 -5.58
CA THR A 17 -12.84 -6.76 -5.52
C THR A 17 -11.80 -5.88 -4.84
N VAL A 18 -11.96 -4.55 -4.96
CA VAL A 18 -11.01 -3.57 -4.39
C VAL A 18 -11.14 -3.37 -2.87
N ASN A 19 -12.29 -3.68 -2.25
CA ASN A 19 -12.46 -3.52 -0.80
C ASN A 19 -13.48 -4.49 -0.19
N ASP A 20 -13.42 -4.64 1.14
CA ASP A 20 -14.24 -5.60 1.91
C ASP A 20 -15.74 -5.31 1.84
N TYR A 21 -16.13 -4.04 1.67
CA TYR A 21 -17.54 -3.66 1.54
C TYR A 21 -18.12 -4.17 0.22
N LEU A 22 -17.42 -3.96 -0.90
CA LEU A 22 -17.84 -4.44 -2.21
C LEU A 22 -17.85 -5.98 -2.26
N ALA A 23 -16.80 -6.63 -1.72
CA ALA A 23 -16.76 -8.09 -1.61
C ALA A 23 -18.00 -8.65 -0.91
N ARG A 24 -18.37 -8.07 0.24
CA ARG A 24 -19.56 -8.46 0.99
C ARG A 24 -20.84 -8.19 0.23
N ARG A 25 -21.01 -6.97 -0.30
CA ARG A 25 -22.21 -6.53 -1.03
C ARG A 25 -22.47 -7.43 -2.23
N ASP A 26 -21.44 -7.73 -3.01
CA ASP A 26 -21.57 -8.51 -4.22
C ASP A 26 -21.80 -9.99 -3.89
N MET A 27 -21.18 -10.50 -2.83
CA MET A 27 -21.49 -11.82 -2.28
C MET A 27 -22.95 -11.90 -1.80
N GLU A 28 -23.47 -10.89 -1.10
CA GLU A 28 -24.84 -10.86 -0.61
C GLU A 28 -25.86 -10.77 -1.75
N LYS A 29 -25.58 -9.99 -2.80
CA LYS A 29 -26.46 -9.85 -3.97
C LYS A 29 -26.36 -11.03 -4.92
N MET A 30 -25.17 -11.28 -5.49
CA MET A 30 -24.97 -12.30 -6.53
C MET A 30 -24.86 -13.70 -5.94
N GLY A 31 -24.42 -13.84 -4.69
CA GLY A 31 -24.39 -15.14 -4.02
C GLY A 31 -25.77 -15.75 -3.82
N GLN A 32 -26.86 -14.96 -3.84
CA GLN A 32 -28.22 -15.52 -3.88
C GLN A 32 -28.45 -16.36 -5.14
N VAL A 33 -27.98 -15.90 -6.30
CA VAL A 33 -28.10 -16.61 -7.58
C VAL A 33 -27.25 -17.87 -7.56
N HIS A 34 -26.00 -17.79 -7.10
CA HIS A 34 -25.13 -18.97 -6.99
C HIS A 34 -25.71 -20.03 -6.03
N ARG A 35 -26.19 -19.62 -4.85
CA ARG A 35 -26.84 -20.52 -3.88
C ARG A 35 -28.12 -21.13 -4.42
N PHE A 36 -28.95 -20.34 -5.12
CA PHE A 36 -30.16 -20.84 -5.77
C PHE A 36 -29.83 -21.95 -6.79
N LEU A 37 -28.72 -21.82 -7.51
CA LEU A 37 -28.23 -22.82 -8.47
C LEU A 37 -27.44 -23.96 -7.80
N GLY A 38 -27.41 -24.04 -6.47
CA GLY A 38 -26.81 -25.15 -5.72
C GLY A 38 -25.33 -25.00 -5.40
N LEU A 39 -24.70 -23.86 -5.69
CA LEU A 39 -23.29 -23.61 -5.34
C LEU A 39 -23.15 -23.02 -3.94
N SER A 40 -22.08 -23.42 -3.25
CA SER A 40 -21.62 -22.78 -2.02
C SER A 40 -20.89 -21.47 -2.32
N VAL A 41 -21.04 -20.48 -1.42
CA VAL A 41 -20.46 -19.14 -1.61
C VAL A 41 -19.77 -18.70 -0.34
N GLY A 42 -18.47 -18.42 -0.44
CA GLY A 42 -17.60 -17.94 0.62
C GLY A 42 -17.32 -16.44 0.51
N LEU A 43 -17.02 -15.82 1.64
CA LEU A 43 -16.55 -14.45 1.75
C LEU A 43 -15.32 -14.43 2.65
N ILE A 44 -14.25 -13.78 2.20
CA ILE A 44 -13.06 -13.49 2.99
C ILE A 44 -13.07 -12.01 3.34
N GLN A 45 -12.77 -11.71 4.61
CA GLN A 45 -12.69 -10.36 5.14
C GLN A 45 -11.55 -10.23 6.15
N SER A 46 -11.14 -8.99 6.37
CA SER A 46 -10.19 -8.66 7.40
C SER A 46 -10.71 -9.07 8.79
N GLY A 47 -9.82 -9.59 9.64
CA GLY A 47 -10.15 -10.05 10.99
C GLY A 47 -10.77 -11.44 11.11
N MET A 48 -11.03 -12.15 10.00
CA MET A 48 -11.47 -13.56 10.05
C MET A 48 -10.37 -14.48 10.57
N SER A 49 -10.76 -15.47 11.39
CA SER A 49 -9.86 -16.53 11.85
C SER A 49 -9.46 -17.47 10.72
N GLU A 50 -8.35 -18.19 10.88
CA GLU A 50 -7.88 -19.16 9.89
C GLU A 50 -8.91 -20.27 9.61
N GLU A 51 -9.65 -20.71 10.63
CA GLU A 51 -10.71 -21.71 10.44
C GLU A 51 -11.87 -21.16 9.60
N GLN A 52 -12.26 -19.90 9.82
CA GLN A 52 -13.28 -19.24 9.02
C GLN A 52 -12.82 -19.06 7.57
N ARG A 53 -11.55 -18.68 7.35
CA ARG A 53 -10.95 -18.55 6.02
C ARG A 53 -10.92 -19.90 5.30
N ARG A 54 -10.48 -20.97 5.94
CA ARG A 54 -10.51 -22.34 5.38
C ARG A 54 -11.91 -22.74 4.92
N LYS A 55 -12.93 -22.49 5.74
CA LYS A 55 -14.33 -22.78 5.37
C LYS A 55 -14.80 -21.94 4.18
N ALA A 56 -14.42 -20.67 4.11
CA ALA A 56 -14.79 -19.79 3.01
C ALA A 56 -14.07 -20.14 1.70
N TYR A 57 -12.77 -20.46 1.76
CA TYR A 57 -12.00 -20.90 0.59
C TYR A 57 -12.42 -22.27 0.06
N ALA A 58 -13.01 -23.12 0.90
CA ALA A 58 -13.59 -24.40 0.49
C ALA A 58 -14.91 -24.26 -0.28
N CYS A 59 -15.46 -23.05 -0.44
CA CYS A 59 -16.65 -22.82 -1.24
C CYS A 59 -16.38 -22.83 -2.75
N ASP A 60 -17.42 -23.08 -3.53
CA ASP A 60 -17.37 -23.14 -5.00
C ASP A 60 -17.11 -21.75 -5.61
N VAL A 61 -17.66 -20.69 -5.00
CA VAL A 61 -17.40 -19.30 -5.37
C VAL A 61 -16.92 -18.52 -4.15
N VAL A 62 -15.80 -17.82 -4.26
CA VAL A 62 -15.18 -17.09 -3.15
C VAL A 62 -15.06 -15.61 -3.52
N TYR A 63 -15.69 -14.75 -2.72
CA TYR A 63 -15.51 -13.30 -2.79
C TYR A 63 -14.40 -12.88 -1.83
N VAL A 64 -13.42 -12.15 -2.33
CA VAL A 64 -12.24 -11.75 -1.55
C VAL A 64 -11.64 -10.47 -2.13
N THR A 65 -10.95 -9.68 -1.32
CA THR A 65 -10.17 -8.56 -1.85
C THR A 65 -8.81 -9.03 -2.35
N ASN A 66 -8.25 -8.30 -3.29
CA ASN A 66 -6.89 -8.54 -3.78
C ASN A 66 -5.86 -8.57 -2.63
N SER A 67 -5.97 -7.65 -1.67
CA SER A 67 -5.11 -7.56 -0.49
C SER A 67 -5.23 -8.79 0.41
N GLU A 68 -6.46 -9.19 0.76
CA GLU A 68 -6.69 -10.35 1.64
C GLU A 68 -6.21 -11.67 1.00
N LEU A 69 -6.46 -11.86 -0.31
CA LEU A 69 -5.95 -13.00 -1.05
C LEU A 69 -4.42 -13.04 -1.03
N GLY A 70 -3.77 -11.90 -1.27
CA GLY A 70 -2.31 -11.82 -1.28
C GLY A 70 -1.68 -12.05 0.10
N PHE A 71 -2.29 -11.54 1.17
CA PHE A 71 -1.84 -11.82 2.53
C PHE A 71 -2.07 -13.27 2.95
N ASP A 72 -3.17 -13.90 2.53
CA ASP A 72 -3.37 -15.34 2.72
C ASP A 72 -2.32 -16.16 1.97
N TYR A 73 -2.00 -15.78 0.73
CA TYR A 73 -0.93 -16.40 -0.04
C TYR A 73 0.42 -16.30 0.67
N LEU A 74 0.78 -15.11 1.17
CA LEU A 74 2.03 -14.92 1.91
C LEU A 74 2.06 -15.72 3.22
N ARG A 75 0.96 -15.74 3.98
CA ARG A 75 0.86 -16.50 5.24
C ARG A 75 0.98 -18.00 5.02
N ASP A 76 0.35 -18.53 3.97
CA ASP A 76 0.42 -19.95 3.62
C ASP A 76 1.85 -20.37 3.26
N HIS A 77 2.64 -19.51 2.61
CA HIS A 77 4.06 -19.78 2.33
C HIS A 77 4.97 -19.68 3.56
N LEU A 78 4.49 -19.09 4.65
CA LEU A 78 5.18 -19.04 5.95
C LEU A 78 4.72 -20.15 6.90
N ALA A 79 3.69 -20.91 6.53
CA ALA A 79 3.16 -21.99 7.34
C ALA A 79 4.20 -23.13 7.48
N LEU A 80 4.37 -23.63 8.70
CA LEU A 80 5.30 -24.72 8.99
C LEU A 80 4.71 -26.10 8.67
N THR A 81 3.38 -26.17 8.61
CA THR A 81 2.64 -27.42 8.38
C THR A 81 1.50 -27.19 7.39
N PRO A 82 1.15 -28.18 6.54
CA PRO A 82 0.03 -28.04 5.60
C PRO A 82 -1.33 -27.79 6.27
N GLN A 83 -1.50 -28.13 7.55
CA GLN A 83 -2.76 -27.91 8.28
C GLN A 83 -2.99 -26.44 8.66
N GLN A 84 -1.93 -25.62 8.60
CA GLN A 84 -1.99 -24.18 8.90
C GLN A 84 -2.37 -23.34 7.68
N THR A 85 -2.35 -23.91 6.46
CA THR A 85 -2.69 -23.17 5.25
C THR A 85 -4.20 -22.97 5.11
N VAL A 86 -4.62 -21.86 4.50
CA VAL A 86 -6.04 -21.51 4.31
C VAL A 86 -6.51 -21.61 2.87
N LEU A 87 -5.62 -21.42 1.90
CA LEU A 87 -5.94 -21.44 0.48
C LEU A 87 -6.18 -22.87 -0.02
N PRO A 88 -7.02 -23.05 -1.06
CA PRO A 88 -7.28 -24.36 -1.65
C PRO A 88 -6.11 -24.77 -2.57
N GLY A 89 -5.71 -26.04 -2.50
CA GLY A 89 -4.68 -26.63 -3.37
C GLY A 89 -3.36 -26.95 -2.66
N ASN A 90 -2.38 -27.44 -3.43
CA ASN A 90 -1.04 -27.75 -2.94
C ASN A 90 -0.05 -26.68 -3.43
N ALA A 91 0.61 -25.99 -2.50
CA ALA A 91 1.88 -25.28 -2.70
C ALA A 91 1.97 -24.28 -3.89
N GLY A 92 1.03 -23.34 -3.97
CA GLY A 92 1.29 -22.04 -4.63
C GLY A 92 0.61 -21.78 -5.98
N GLU A 93 -0.01 -22.78 -6.61
CA GLU A 93 -0.78 -22.59 -7.85
C GLU A 93 -2.28 -22.58 -7.57
N PHE A 94 -2.99 -21.59 -8.12
CA PHE A 94 -4.44 -21.55 -8.06
C PHE A 94 -5.01 -22.31 -9.26
N ASP A 95 -5.44 -23.55 -9.04
CA ASP A 95 -6.08 -24.41 -10.05
C ASP A 95 -7.52 -23.94 -10.40
N GLY A 96 -7.85 -22.68 -10.14
CA GLY A 96 -9.19 -22.12 -10.26
C GLY A 96 -9.33 -21.06 -11.35
N PHE A 97 -10.54 -20.50 -11.41
CA PHE A 97 -10.86 -19.33 -12.22
C PHE A 97 -10.85 -18.09 -11.35
N CYS A 98 -10.23 -17.01 -11.82
CA CYS A 98 -10.24 -15.70 -11.18
C CYS A 98 -10.88 -14.67 -12.11
N VAL A 99 -11.82 -13.90 -11.56
CA VAL A 99 -12.32 -12.68 -12.17
C VAL A 99 -12.03 -11.50 -11.27
N VAL A 100 -11.30 -10.52 -11.80
CA VAL A 100 -10.95 -9.29 -11.10
C VAL A 100 -11.92 -8.18 -11.51
N ASP A 101 -12.70 -7.71 -10.55
CA ASP A 101 -13.48 -6.49 -10.70
C ASP A 101 -12.57 -5.27 -10.60
N GLU A 102 -12.90 -4.19 -11.32
CA GLU A 102 -12.08 -2.98 -11.44
C GLU A 102 -10.61 -3.34 -11.78
N ALA A 103 -10.45 -4.16 -12.84
CA ALA A 103 -9.19 -4.82 -13.15
C ALA A 103 -8.02 -3.86 -13.42
N ASP A 104 -8.26 -2.68 -13.97
CA ASP A 104 -7.25 -1.63 -14.12
C ASP A 104 -6.76 -1.12 -12.74
N SER A 105 -7.68 -0.85 -11.82
CA SER A 105 -7.31 -0.42 -10.47
C SER A 105 -6.51 -1.49 -9.71
N VAL A 106 -6.90 -2.77 -9.81
CA VAL A 106 -6.20 -3.86 -9.11
C VAL A 106 -4.90 -4.28 -9.79
N LEU A 107 -4.92 -4.51 -11.10
CA LEU A 107 -3.81 -5.14 -11.83
C LEU A 107 -2.78 -4.13 -12.36
N ILE A 108 -3.11 -2.83 -12.39
CA ILE A 108 -2.22 -1.76 -12.84
C ILE A 108 -1.90 -0.81 -11.67
N ASP A 109 -2.90 -0.15 -11.10
CA ASP A 109 -2.66 0.90 -10.09
C ASP A 109 -2.13 0.34 -8.77
N GLU A 110 -2.81 -0.63 -8.18
CA GLU A 110 -2.37 -1.27 -6.94
C GLU A 110 -1.13 -2.16 -7.13
N ALA A 111 -0.93 -2.66 -8.36
CA ALA A 111 0.21 -3.47 -8.74
C ALA A 111 1.57 -2.74 -8.72
N ARG A 112 1.58 -1.42 -8.49
CA ARG A 112 2.79 -0.62 -8.37
C ARG A 112 3.58 -0.89 -7.10
N THR A 113 2.91 -1.31 -6.03
CA THR A 113 3.55 -1.61 -4.74
C THR A 113 3.34 -3.08 -4.36
N PRO A 114 4.40 -3.80 -3.96
CA PRO A 114 4.27 -5.18 -3.51
C PRO A 114 3.52 -5.27 -2.17
N LEU A 115 2.87 -6.41 -1.95
CA LEU A 115 2.38 -6.81 -0.64
C LEU A 115 3.54 -7.33 0.20
N ILE A 116 3.61 -6.89 1.46
CA ILE A 116 4.74 -7.15 2.35
C ILE A 116 4.19 -7.55 3.73
N ILE A 117 4.67 -8.68 4.27
CA ILE A 117 4.54 -9.02 5.68
C ILE A 117 5.86 -8.67 6.36
N SER A 118 5.81 -7.77 7.33
CA SER A 118 6.95 -7.40 8.15
C SER A 118 6.78 -7.87 9.59
N LYS A 119 7.89 -8.26 10.22
CA LYS A 119 7.97 -8.55 11.66
C LYS A 119 8.79 -7.47 12.35
N GLN A 120 8.36 -7.07 13.54
CA GLN A 120 9.23 -6.33 14.44
C GLN A 120 10.16 -7.32 15.13
N VAL A 121 11.46 -7.11 14.93
CA VAL A 121 12.52 -7.91 15.53
C VAL A 121 13.35 -7.00 16.43
N PRO A 122 13.72 -7.47 17.64
CA PRO A 122 14.68 -6.76 18.47
C PRO A 122 15.94 -6.47 17.66
N ALA A 123 16.33 -5.20 17.62
CA ALA A 123 17.62 -4.84 17.04
C ALA A 123 18.73 -5.44 17.91
N PRO A 124 19.82 -5.99 17.34
CA PRO A 124 20.97 -6.46 18.12
C PRO A 124 21.70 -5.25 18.71
N ALA A 125 21.20 -4.74 19.85
CA ALA A 125 21.68 -3.52 20.49
C ALA A 125 23.20 -3.56 20.73
N ASN A 126 23.73 -4.72 21.12
CA ASN A 126 25.17 -4.92 21.30
C ASN A 126 25.96 -4.65 20.00
N LYS A 127 25.50 -5.13 18.84
CA LYS A 127 26.19 -4.88 17.56
C LYS A 127 26.19 -3.41 17.20
N TYR A 128 25.08 -2.70 17.41
CA TYR A 128 25.00 -1.25 17.17
C TYR A 128 25.90 -0.47 18.12
N ALA A 129 25.88 -0.78 19.41
CA ALA A 129 26.72 -0.13 20.41
C ALA A 129 28.22 -0.37 20.15
N THR A 130 28.63 -1.62 19.92
CA THR A 130 30.03 -1.96 19.61
C THR A 130 30.48 -1.33 18.29
N SER A 131 29.63 -1.34 17.26
CA SER A 131 29.96 -0.70 15.97
C SER A 131 30.09 0.82 16.10
N ASN A 132 29.28 1.46 16.95
CA ASN A 132 29.41 2.88 17.25
C ASN A 132 30.74 3.20 17.96
N GLN A 133 31.11 2.41 18.97
CA GLN A 133 32.40 2.54 19.66
C GLN A 133 33.58 2.34 18.69
N LEU A 134 33.50 1.35 17.82
CA LEU A 134 34.51 1.09 16.81
C LEU A 134 34.60 2.23 15.79
N ALA A 135 33.46 2.70 15.27
CA ALA A 135 33.41 3.82 14.35
C ALA A 135 34.02 5.11 14.97
N ALA A 136 33.86 5.32 16.27
CA ALA A 136 34.51 6.41 17.00
C ALA A 136 36.05 6.29 17.00
N ALA A 137 36.59 5.07 17.11
CA ALA A 137 38.02 4.79 17.07
C ALA A 137 38.62 4.86 15.65
N LEU A 138 37.83 4.60 14.60
CA LEU A 138 38.29 4.66 13.23
C LEU A 138 38.54 6.12 12.77
N LYS A 139 39.54 6.32 11.90
CA LYS A 139 39.95 7.63 11.40
C LYS A 139 39.66 7.77 9.91
N LYS A 140 39.07 8.92 9.55
CA LYS A 140 38.84 9.35 8.17
C LYS A 140 40.15 9.39 7.38
N ASP A 141 40.09 9.02 6.10
CA ASP A 141 41.20 8.97 5.13
C ASP A 141 42.30 7.94 5.44
N ILE A 142 42.17 7.18 6.54
CA ILE A 142 43.03 6.03 6.87
C ILE A 142 42.20 4.75 6.84
N HIS A 143 41.15 4.70 7.67
CA HIS A 143 40.30 3.52 7.85
C HIS A 143 39.03 3.56 7.00
N TYR A 144 38.59 4.74 6.56
CA TYR A 144 37.43 4.88 5.67
C TYR A 144 37.55 6.15 4.84
N THR A 145 36.84 6.15 3.72
CA THR A 145 36.66 7.29 2.83
C THR A 145 35.20 7.75 2.88
N VAL A 146 34.97 9.05 2.74
CA VAL A 146 33.64 9.65 2.80
C VAL A 146 33.38 10.42 1.51
N ASP A 147 32.29 10.06 0.83
CA ASP A 147 31.76 10.79 -0.31
C ASP A 147 30.57 11.64 0.16
N LEU A 148 30.83 12.93 0.39
CA LEU A 148 29.81 13.89 0.80
C LEU A 148 28.78 14.17 -0.30
N LYS A 149 29.17 14.05 -1.57
CA LYS A 149 28.30 14.34 -2.71
C LYS A 149 27.22 13.27 -2.86
N ASN A 150 27.63 12.00 -2.72
CA ASN A 150 26.72 10.86 -2.80
C ASN A 150 26.19 10.40 -1.43
N LYS A 151 26.52 11.12 -0.35
CA LYS A 151 26.21 10.74 1.05
C LYS A 151 26.51 9.26 1.32
N ASN A 152 27.74 8.86 1.02
CA ASN A 152 28.19 7.48 1.23
C ASN A 152 29.54 7.45 1.96
N ALA A 153 29.80 6.35 2.67
CA ALA A 153 31.08 6.10 3.32
C ALA A 153 31.47 4.64 3.09
N VAL A 154 32.75 4.40 2.81
CA VAL A 154 33.30 3.08 2.48
C VAL A 154 34.56 2.84 3.30
N LEU A 155 34.65 1.67 3.94
CA LEU A 155 35.84 1.24 4.67
C LEU A 155 37.00 0.97 3.70
N THR A 156 38.21 1.35 4.08
CA THR A 156 39.44 0.97 3.37
C THR A 156 39.89 -0.43 3.83
N GLU A 157 40.83 -1.05 3.12
CA GLU A 157 41.45 -2.32 3.55
C GLU A 157 41.98 -2.26 4.99
N GLN A 158 42.62 -1.14 5.36
CA GLN A 158 43.10 -0.93 6.72
C GLN A 158 41.96 -0.80 7.73
N GLY A 159 40.84 -0.18 7.35
CA GLY A 159 39.65 -0.13 8.19
C GLY A 159 39.00 -1.50 8.41
N TYR A 160 38.96 -2.34 7.38
CA TYR A 160 38.54 -3.74 7.51
C TYR A 160 39.44 -4.49 8.51
N PHE A 161 40.75 -4.44 8.29
CA PHE A 161 41.73 -5.14 9.12
C PHE A 161 41.67 -4.73 10.61
N GLU A 162 41.65 -3.43 10.91
CA GLU A 162 41.57 -2.97 12.30
C GLU A 162 40.21 -3.30 12.95
N SER A 163 39.12 -3.30 12.16
CA SER A 163 37.80 -3.69 12.64
C SER A 163 37.73 -5.18 12.98
N GLU A 164 38.29 -6.03 12.11
CA GLU A 164 38.40 -7.48 12.32
C GLU A 164 39.23 -7.80 13.55
N ARG A 165 40.38 -7.12 13.69
CA ARG A 165 41.25 -7.24 14.86
C ARG A 165 40.57 -6.82 16.15
N ALA A 166 39.83 -5.70 16.15
CA ALA A 166 39.15 -5.19 17.33
C ALA A 166 37.99 -6.09 17.78
N LEU A 167 37.29 -6.72 16.81
CA LEU A 167 36.19 -7.65 17.08
C LEU A 167 36.65 -9.09 17.33
N GLY A 168 37.91 -9.42 17.02
CA GLY A 168 38.45 -10.77 17.13
C GLY A 168 37.82 -11.76 16.14
N VAL A 169 37.46 -11.29 14.94
CA VAL A 169 36.84 -12.10 13.89
C VAL A 169 37.75 -12.19 12.66
N ASP A 170 37.73 -13.32 11.95
CA ASP A 170 38.54 -13.51 10.74
C ASP A 170 38.03 -12.67 9.56
N SER A 171 36.71 -12.41 9.50
CA SER A 171 36.12 -11.54 8.48
C SER A 171 34.83 -10.87 8.95
N LEU A 172 34.66 -9.59 8.60
CA LEU A 172 33.40 -8.86 8.88
C LEU A 172 32.20 -9.36 8.07
N PHE A 173 32.43 -10.13 7.00
CA PHE A 173 31.40 -10.65 6.10
C PHE A 173 30.89 -12.03 6.51
N THR A 174 31.60 -12.71 7.41
CA THR A 174 31.18 -14.01 7.93
C THR A 174 29.93 -13.82 8.78
N ILE A 175 28.90 -14.62 8.49
CA ILE A 175 27.67 -14.66 9.29
C ILE A 175 28.01 -15.30 10.64
N GLY A 176 27.85 -14.53 11.72
CA GLY A 176 28.10 -14.99 13.08
C GLY A 176 27.07 -16.01 13.57
N ALA A 177 27.29 -16.55 14.76
CA ALA A 177 26.34 -17.47 15.41
C ALA A 177 24.95 -16.84 15.68
N ASP A 178 24.90 -15.51 15.68
CA ASP A 178 23.67 -14.71 15.83
C ASP A 178 22.97 -14.43 14.50
N GLY A 179 23.48 -14.93 13.37
CA GLY A 179 22.81 -14.89 12.07
C GLY A 179 23.11 -13.65 11.22
N ASP A 180 23.92 -12.70 11.71
CA ASP A 180 24.23 -11.45 11.00
C ASP A 180 25.73 -11.19 10.85
N ALA A 181 26.14 -10.58 9.73
CA ALA A 181 27.51 -10.12 9.49
C ALA A 181 27.78 -8.76 10.16
N TRP A 182 29.03 -8.47 10.53
CA TRP A 182 29.43 -7.20 11.17
C TRP A 182 29.54 -6.03 10.19
N ALA A 183 29.86 -6.30 8.93
CA ALA A 183 30.14 -5.27 7.92
C ALA A 183 29.03 -4.21 7.77
N PRO A 184 27.72 -4.56 7.72
CA PRO A 184 26.65 -3.56 7.59
C PRO A 184 26.58 -2.61 8.80
N TYR A 185 26.72 -3.13 10.03
CA TYR A 185 26.64 -2.32 11.24
C TYR A 185 27.77 -1.30 11.35
N ILE A 186 29.01 -1.72 11.04
CA ILE A 186 30.18 -0.84 11.08
C ILE A 186 30.08 0.22 9.98
N THR A 187 29.69 -0.19 8.77
CA THR A 187 29.49 0.75 7.65
C THR A 187 28.43 1.80 8.00
N ASN A 188 27.31 1.39 8.58
CA ASN A 188 26.26 2.31 9.01
C ASN A 188 26.68 3.19 10.19
N ALA A 189 27.47 2.67 11.14
CA ALA A 189 28.02 3.48 12.23
C ALA A 189 28.97 4.56 11.72
N VAL A 190 29.85 4.26 10.74
CA VAL A 190 30.71 5.25 10.09
C VAL A 190 29.87 6.27 9.31
N LYS A 191 28.84 5.83 8.58
CA LYS A 191 27.88 6.74 7.91
C LYS A 191 27.19 7.67 8.91
N ALA A 192 26.65 7.13 10.00
CA ALA A 192 25.99 7.90 11.06
C ALA A 192 26.94 8.91 11.71
N LYS A 193 28.21 8.54 11.92
CA LYS A 193 29.24 9.43 12.46
C LYS A 193 29.53 10.61 11.54
N GLU A 194 29.75 10.37 10.25
CA GLU A 194 30.32 11.36 9.31
C GLU A 194 29.29 12.12 8.48
N LEU A 195 28.13 11.51 8.18
CA LEU A 195 27.17 12.03 7.20
C LEU A 195 25.88 12.57 7.83
N PHE A 196 25.63 12.25 9.10
CA PHE A 196 24.40 12.63 9.80
C PHE A 196 24.78 13.42 11.04
N THR A 197 24.43 14.70 11.06
CA THR A 197 24.72 15.62 12.15
C THR A 197 23.42 16.00 12.85
N LYS A 198 23.47 16.00 14.18
CA LYS A 198 22.37 16.47 15.02
C LYS A 198 22.04 17.94 14.69
N ASP A 199 20.75 18.26 14.67
CA ASP A 199 20.18 19.56 14.34
C ASP A 199 20.37 20.01 12.87
N VAL A 200 20.87 19.11 12.00
CA VAL A 200 20.96 19.32 10.55
C VAL A 200 20.15 18.26 9.81
N GLU A 201 20.53 16.98 9.93
CA GLU A 201 19.80 15.88 9.30
C GLU A 201 18.71 15.29 10.21
N TYR A 202 18.88 15.41 11.53
CA TYR A 202 18.00 14.79 12.51
C TYR A 202 17.94 15.56 13.82
N THR A 203 16.89 15.32 14.59
CA THR A 203 16.75 15.80 15.96
C THR A 203 16.44 14.65 16.91
N ILE A 204 16.66 14.84 18.20
CA ILE A 204 16.34 13.86 19.23
C ILE A 204 14.91 14.11 19.70
N LEU A 205 14.08 13.07 19.67
CA LEU A 205 12.73 13.12 20.20
C LEU A 205 12.76 12.86 21.70
N THR A 206 12.12 13.73 22.48
CA THR A 206 12.02 13.60 23.95
C THR A 206 10.57 13.40 24.38
N ASP A 207 10.36 12.60 25.42
CA ASP A 207 9.04 12.47 26.04
C ASP A 207 8.73 13.64 26.98
N SER A 208 7.51 13.64 27.55
CA SER A 208 7.07 14.64 28.53
C SER A 208 7.88 14.64 29.84
N SER A 209 8.72 13.63 30.07
CA SER A 209 9.65 13.55 31.21
C SER A 209 11.07 14.03 30.87
N GLY A 210 11.32 14.41 29.61
CA GLY A 210 12.62 14.86 29.13
C GLY A 210 13.57 13.71 28.74
N LYS A 211 13.11 12.45 28.72
CA LYS A 211 13.92 11.30 28.29
C LYS A 211 13.93 11.23 26.77
N SER A 212 15.12 11.01 26.18
CA SER A 212 15.28 10.71 24.76
C SER A 212 14.58 9.39 24.42
N THR A 213 13.64 9.42 23.48
CA THR A 213 12.83 8.26 23.07
C THR A 213 13.17 7.75 21.67
N GLY A 214 13.85 8.56 20.85
CA GLY A 214 14.19 8.19 19.49
C GLY A 214 14.74 9.36 18.68
N VAL A 215 14.84 9.17 17.37
CA VAL A 215 15.40 10.14 16.44
C VAL A 215 14.34 10.54 15.41
N GLY A 216 14.15 11.85 15.21
CA GLY A 216 13.27 12.42 14.18
C GLY A 216 14.07 12.93 12.98
N ILE A 217 13.61 12.62 11.76
CA ILE A 217 14.26 13.10 10.52
C ILE A 217 13.86 14.55 10.27
N ILE A 218 14.83 15.42 9.99
CA ILE A 218 14.56 16.81 9.59
C ILE A 218 14.48 16.88 8.06
N ASP A 219 13.43 17.49 7.55
CA ASP A 219 13.33 17.84 6.13
C ASP A 219 14.30 18.98 5.79
N SER A 220 15.21 18.73 4.84
CA SER A 220 16.22 19.69 4.40
C SER A 220 15.65 20.99 3.81
N PHE A 221 14.40 20.98 3.33
CA PHE A 221 13.78 22.16 2.74
C PHE A 221 13.00 22.99 3.75
N THR A 222 12.26 22.33 4.64
CA THR A 222 11.32 23.00 5.55
C THR A 222 11.84 23.12 6.98
N GLY A 223 12.88 22.38 7.36
CA GLY A 223 13.39 22.29 8.72
C GLY A 223 12.42 21.59 9.69
N ARG A 224 11.32 21.02 9.18
CA ARG A 224 10.32 20.33 10.00
C ARG A 224 10.72 18.89 10.26
N VAL A 225 10.32 18.37 11.41
CA VAL A 225 10.46 16.95 11.74
C VAL A 225 9.42 16.16 10.94
N LEU A 226 9.89 15.18 10.17
CA LEU A 226 9.06 14.24 9.41
C LEU A 226 8.61 13.11 10.33
N ASP A 227 7.39 13.23 10.85
CA ASP A 227 6.80 12.23 11.74
C ASP A 227 6.60 10.88 11.04
N GLY A 228 6.86 9.79 11.76
CA GLY A 228 6.76 8.41 11.27
C GLY A 228 7.80 7.98 10.23
N ARG A 229 8.74 8.84 9.82
CA ARG A 229 9.77 8.50 8.82
C ARG A 229 11.04 7.95 9.48
N ARG A 230 11.58 6.86 8.91
CA ARG A 230 12.83 6.22 9.36
C ARG A 230 13.79 6.00 8.20
N TRP A 231 15.10 5.96 8.48
CA TRP A 231 16.09 5.50 7.49
C TRP A 231 16.06 3.98 7.38
N SER A 232 16.34 3.45 6.19
CA SER A 232 16.37 2.02 5.91
C SER A 232 17.66 1.34 6.40
N ASP A 233 17.70 0.01 6.28
CA ASP A 233 18.90 -0.83 6.36
C ASP A 233 19.70 -0.69 7.68
N GLY A 234 19.02 -0.38 8.78
CA GLY A 234 19.64 -0.25 10.11
C GLY A 234 20.33 1.08 10.38
N LEU A 235 20.29 2.03 9.43
CA LEU A 235 20.92 3.34 9.62
C LEU A 235 20.24 4.16 10.74
N HIS A 236 18.92 4.05 10.87
CA HIS A 236 18.18 4.74 11.93
C HIS A 236 18.64 4.26 13.32
N GLN A 237 18.81 2.95 13.48
CA GLN A 237 19.34 2.34 14.70
C GLN A 237 20.80 2.72 14.98
N SER A 238 21.64 2.86 13.93
CA SER A 238 23.00 3.36 14.10
C SER A 238 23.05 4.82 14.59
N ILE A 239 22.08 5.67 14.20
CA ILE A 239 21.98 7.05 14.70
C ILE A 239 21.45 7.07 16.14
N GLU A 240 20.46 6.23 16.47
CA GLU A 240 20.01 6.04 17.86
C GLU A 240 21.19 5.63 18.76
N ALA A 241 21.99 4.64 18.35
CA ALA A 241 23.17 4.19 19.10
C ALA A 241 24.29 5.25 19.17
N LYS A 242 24.43 6.10 18.15
CA LYS A 242 25.36 7.25 18.15
C LYS A 242 25.03 8.26 19.25
N GLU A 243 23.74 8.51 19.47
CA GLU A 243 23.23 9.47 20.46
C GLU A 243 22.96 8.85 21.83
N ASP A 244 23.42 7.61 22.07
CA ASP A 244 23.22 6.86 23.32
C ASP A 244 21.74 6.65 23.67
N ILE A 245 20.91 6.44 22.64
CA ILE A 245 19.46 6.16 22.76
C ILE A 245 19.23 4.66 22.66
N ASP A 246 18.27 4.15 23.44
CA ASP A 246 17.81 2.76 23.36
C ASP A 246 17.39 2.43 21.91
N VAL A 247 18.09 1.47 21.30
CA VAL A 247 17.89 1.13 19.88
C VAL A 247 16.50 0.55 19.68
N SER A 248 15.73 1.17 18.78
CA SER A 248 14.37 0.76 18.49
C SER A 248 14.29 -0.50 17.63
N GLU A 249 13.18 -1.23 17.74
CA GLU A 249 12.95 -2.45 16.97
C GLU A 249 13.03 -2.21 15.46
N GLN A 250 13.51 -3.21 14.74
CA GLN A 250 13.64 -3.17 13.29
C GLN A 250 12.43 -3.84 12.65
N SER A 251 11.88 -3.21 11.61
CA SER A 251 10.89 -3.86 10.75
C SER A 251 11.65 -4.67 9.70
N GLN A 252 11.62 -5.99 9.84
CA GLN A 252 12.21 -6.91 8.87
C GLN A 252 11.11 -7.47 7.97
N VAL A 253 11.33 -7.41 6.66
CA VAL A 253 10.44 -8.05 5.68
C VAL A 253 10.62 -9.56 5.76
N ILE A 254 9.57 -10.29 6.16
CA ILE A 254 9.57 -11.76 6.21
C ILE A 254 9.21 -12.33 4.84
N ALA A 255 8.17 -11.77 4.21
CA ALA A 255 7.64 -12.26 2.96
C ALA A 255 7.11 -11.09 2.13
N LYS A 256 7.22 -11.22 0.80
CA LYS A 256 6.71 -10.24 -0.14
C LYS A 256 6.24 -10.91 -1.42
N VAL A 257 5.21 -10.37 -2.05
CA VAL A 257 4.72 -10.80 -3.37
C VAL A 257 4.20 -9.58 -4.11
N THR A 258 4.42 -9.52 -5.43
CA THR A 258 3.79 -8.49 -6.26
C THR A 258 2.44 -8.99 -6.76
N TYR A 259 1.50 -8.08 -7.03
CA TYR A 259 0.21 -8.48 -7.60
C TYR A 259 0.38 -9.19 -8.96
N GLN A 260 1.35 -8.77 -9.77
CA GLN A 260 1.71 -9.45 -11.02
C GLN A 260 2.07 -10.92 -10.77
N ALA A 261 2.95 -11.18 -9.80
CA ALA A 261 3.37 -12.55 -9.49
C ALA A 261 2.21 -13.37 -8.90
N LEU A 262 1.40 -12.78 -8.01
CA LEU A 262 0.26 -13.43 -7.39
C LEU A 262 -0.80 -13.85 -8.43
N PHE A 263 -1.26 -12.93 -9.27
CA PHE A 263 -2.37 -13.22 -10.19
C PHE A 263 -1.96 -14.11 -11.37
N ARG A 264 -0.67 -14.17 -11.71
CA ARG A 264 -0.14 -15.12 -12.71
C ARG A 264 -0.17 -16.58 -12.24
N GLN A 265 -0.37 -16.84 -10.95
CA GLN A 265 -0.55 -18.19 -10.41
C GLN A 265 -1.93 -18.78 -10.74
N PHE A 266 -2.89 -17.97 -11.21
CA PHE A 266 -4.20 -18.49 -11.61
C PHE A 266 -4.14 -19.16 -12.97
N THR A 267 -4.66 -20.39 -13.03
CA THR A 267 -4.79 -21.14 -14.28
C THR A 267 -5.63 -20.39 -15.31
N ARG A 268 -6.69 -19.71 -14.86
CA ARG A 268 -7.52 -18.84 -15.70
C ARG A 268 -7.77 -17.51 -15.01
N LEU A 269 -7.23 -16.44 -15.59
CA LEU A 269 -7.44 -15.08 -15.14
C LEU A 269 -8.34 -14.33 -16.13
N SER A 270 -9.22 -13.48 -15.59
CA SER A 270 -10.06 -12.56 -16.34
C SER A 270 -10.29 -11.29 -15.51
N GLY A 271 -10.73 -10.22 -16.16
CA GLY A 271 -11.04 -8.97 -15.47
C GLY A 271 -12.17 -8.22 -16.14
N MET A 272 -12.82 -7.33 -15.40
CA MET A 272 -13.82 -6.39 -15.91
C MET A 272 -13.52 -4.98 -15.39
N THR A 273 -13.70 -3.99 -16.26
CA THR A 273 -13.56 -2.56 -15.94
C THR A 273 -14.10 -1.72 -17.11
N GLY A 274 -14.43 -0.45 -16.85
CA GLY A 274 -14.81 0.51 -17.89
C GLY A 274 -13.62 1.10 -18.66
N THR A 275 -12.39 1.00 -18.15
CA THR A 275 -11.26 1.84 -18.58
C THR A 275 -10.01 1.11 -19.08
N ALA A 276 -10.04 -0.23 -19.21
CA ALA A 276 -8.88 -1.04 -19.61
C ALA A 276 -8.28 -0.78 -21.01
N SER A 277 -8.96 -0.02 -21.90
CA SER A 277 -8.48 0.15 -23.29
C SER A 277 -7.15 0.91 -23.37
N ALA A 278 -6.91 1.85 -22.44
CA ALA A 278 -5.65 2.58 -22.37
C ALA A 278 -4.48 1.67 -21.94
N ASP A 279 -4.75 0.72 -21.03
CA ASP A 279 -3.75 -0.16 -20.42
C ASP A 279 -3.69 -1.55 -21.09
N ALA A 280 -4.30 -1.69 -22.27
CA ALA A 280 -4.45 -2.99 -22.94
C ALA A 280 -3.11 -3.68 -23.24
N LEU A 281 -2.09 -2.91 -23.62
CA LEU A 281 -0.76 -3.43 -23.90
C LEU A 281 -0.10 -3.98 -22.62
N GLU A 282 -0.24 -3.27 -21.51
CA GLU A 282 0.34 -3.69 -20.22
C GLU A 282 -0.35 -4.93 -19.68
N LEU A 283 -1.68 -5.00 -19.78
CA LEU A 283 -2.48 -6.16 -19.39
C LEU A 283 -2.13 -7.41 -20.22
N GLU A 284 -1.92 -7.25 -21.54
CA GLU A 284 -1.54 -8.35 -22.41
C GLU A 284 -0.11 -8.84 -22.13
N GLN A 285 0.85 -7.92 -21.99
CA GLN A 285 2.26 -8.28 -21.76
C GLN A 285 2.49 -8.88 -20.37
N THR A 286 1.82 -8.37 -19.34
CA THR A 286 2.07 -8.76 -17.95
C THR A 286 1.26 -9.99 -17.56
N TYR A 287 0.00 -10.05 -17.97
CA TYR A 287 -0.97 -11.07 -17.53
C TYR A 287 -1.50 -11.97 -18.65
N GLY A 288 -1.16 -11.70 -19.91
CA GLY A 288 -1.74 -12.41 -21.05
C GLY A 288 -3.21 -12.08 -21.30
N LEU A 289 -3.71 -10.95 -20.76
CA LEU A 289 -5.11 -10.55 -20.85
C LEU A 289 -5.33 -9.62 -22.04
N ARG A 290 -6.14 -10.06 -23.00
CA ARG A 290 -6.58 -9.23 -24.13
C ARG A 290 -7.81 -8.43 -23.75
N VAL A 291 -7.78 -7.12 -23.99
CA VAL A 291 -8.90 -6.22 -23.73
C VAL A 291 -9.87 -6.25 -24.91
N THR A 292 -11.14 -6.53 -24.61
CA THR A 292 -12.22 -6.53 -25.61
C THR A 292 -13.28 -5.51 -25.19
N PRO A 293 -13.44 -4.39 -25.92
CA PRO A 293 -14.51 -3.44 -25.66
C PRO A 293 -15.88 -4.09 -25.86
N VAL A 294 -16.71 -4.07 -24.83
CA VAL A 294 -18.10 -4.57 -24.91
C VAL A 294 -19.02 -3.39 -25.28
N PRO A 295 -19.88 -3.51 -26.30
CA PRO A 295 -20.82 -2.46 -26.66
C PRO A 295 -21.73 -2.07 -25.49
N THR A 296 -22.06 -0.78 -25.38
CA THR A 296 -23.00 -0.30 -24.36
C THR A 296 -24.42 -0.79 -24.68
N ALA A 297 -25.19 -1.08 -23.63
CA ALA A 297 -26.59 -1.52 -23.80
C ALA A 297 -27.48 -0.46 -24.46
N LEU A 298 -27.15 0.83 -24.26
CA LEU A 298 -27.81 1.98 -24.87
C LEU A 298 -26.76 2.92 -25.49
N PRO A 299 -27.12 3.70 -26.52
CA PRO A 299 -26.25 4.75 -27.06
C PRO A 299 -25.87 5.76 -25.98
N VAL A 300 -24.60 6.18 -25.99
CA VAL A 300 -24.10 7.19 -25.05
C VAL A 300 -24.67 8.57 -25.42
N ALA A 301 -25.46 9.15 -24.52
CA ALA A 301 -26.00 10.50 -24.65
C ALA A 301 -25.25 11.54 -23.77
N ARG A 302 -24.19 11.10 -23.06
CA ARG A 302 -23.36 11.96 -22.23
C ARG A 302 -22.60 12.95 -23.12
N ARG A 303 -22.55 14.22 -22.70
CA ARG A 303 -21.77 15.26 -23.36
C ARG A 303 -20.49 15.49 -22.57
N ASP A 304 -19.35 15.20 -23.19
CA ASP A 304 -18.03 15.45 -22.63
C ASP A 304 -17.54 16.82 -23.14
N TYR A 305 -17.37 17.76 -22.21
CA TYR A 305 -16.90 19.11 -22.50
C TYR A 305 -15.37 19.17 -22.48
N PRO A 306 -14.73 20.02 -23.30
CA PRO A 306 -13.28 20.16 -23.30
C PRO A 306 -12.76 20.76 -22.00
N ASP A 307 -11.52 20.40 -21.64
CA ASP A 307 -10.87 20.87 -20.43
C ASP A 307 -10.72 22.39 -20.40
N VAL A 308 -10.96 22.99 -19.22
CA VAL A 308 -10.78 24.42 -18.98
C VAL A 308 -9.55 24.63 -18.09
N THR A 309 -8.54 25.31 -18.61
CA THR A 309 -7.27 25.55 -17.91
C THR A 309 -7.20 26.97 -17.34
N PHE A 310 -6.68 27.11 -16.12
CA PHE A 310 -6.53 28.40 -15.43
C PHE A 310 -5.07 28.67 -15.07
N LYS A 311 -4.70 29.95 -14.99
CA LYS A 311 -3.35 30.38 -14.60
C LYS A 311 -3.01 30.06 -13.14
N THR A 312 -4.01 30.05 -12.25
CA THR A 312 -3.83 29.79 -10.82
C THR A 312 -4.89 28.84 -10.31
N ARG A 313 -4.55 28.07 -9.27
CA ARG A 313 -5.48 27.15 -8.60
C ARG A 313 -6.70 27.89 -8.04
N LYS A 314 -6.48 29.04 -7.40
CA LYS A 314 -7.55 29.89 -6.87
C LYS A 314 -8.56 30.28 -7.95
N ALA A 315 -8.09 30.66 -9.15
CA ALA A 315 -8.98 31.01 -10.25
C ALA A 315 -9.79 29.80 -10.76
N ALA A 316 -9.20 28.60 -10.75
CA ALA A 316 -9.90 27.36 -11.08
C ALA A 316 -10.99 27.03 -10.04
N ASP A 317 -10.67 27.14 -8.75
CA ASP A 317 -11.63 26.83 -7.68
C ASP A 317 -12.80 27.83 -7.66
N GLU A 318 -12.52 29.13 -7.85
CA GLU A 318 -13.57 30.15 -8.00
C GLU A 318 -14.45 29.91 -9.23
N ALA A 319 -13.86 29.47 -10.35
CA ALA A 319 -14.63 29.14 -11.54
C ALA A 319 -15.49 27.89 -11.35
N LEU A 320 -14.95 26.86 -10.69
CA LEU A 320 -15.69 25.65 -10.34
C LEU A 320 -16.91 25.97 -9.47
N VAL A 321 -16.74 26.78 -8.42
CA VAL A 321 -17.86 27.17 -7.54
C VAL A 321 -18.93 27.93 -8.31
N ARG A 322 -18.55 28.87 -9.20
CA ARG A 322 -19.52 29.57 -10.05
C ARG A 322 -20.30 28.64 -10.97
N GLU A 323 -19.63 27.64 -11.56
CA GLU A 323 -20.29 26.62 -12.39
C GLU A 323 -21.30 25.80 -11.56
N VAL A 324 -20.90 25.37 -10.36
CA VAL A 324 -21.78 24.59 -9.47
C VAL A 324 -23.01 25.40 -9.07
N VAL A 325 -22.87 26.69 -8.77
CA VAL A 325 -24.01 27.59 -8.49
C VAL A 325 -25.00 27.59 -9.67
N ALA A 326 -24.51 27.81 -10.89
CA ALA A 326 -25.36 27.85 -12.08
C ALA A 326 -26.05 26.49 -12.36
N VAL A 327 -25.35 25.38 -12.15
CA VAL A 327 -25.89 24.01 -12.32
C VAL A 327 -27.00 23.72 -11.32
N ILE A 328 -26.83 24.17 -10.07
CA ILE A 328 -27.79 23.93 -8.99
C ILE A 328 -29.01 24.85 -9.09
N GLU A 329 -28.87 26.08 -9.57
CA GLU A 329 -30.01 26.95 -9.91
C GLU A 329 -30.94 26.30 -10.94
N ASP A 330 -30.38 25.50 -11.85
CA ASP A 330 -31.11 24.71 -12.86
C ASP A 330 -31.65 23.35 -12.31
N GLY A 331 -31.42 23.07 -11.02
CA GLY A 331 -31.86 21.87 -10.30
C GLY A 331 -31.07 20.59 -10.62
N ARG A 332 -29.98 20.70 -11.38
CA ARG A 332 -29.19 19.54 -11.84
C ARG A 332 -28.23 19.05 -10.74
N PRO A 333 -28.10 17.72 -10.54
CA PRO A 333 -27.11 17.19 -9.62
C PRO A 333 -25.68 17.41 -10.12
N CYS A 334 -24.73 17.52 -9.19
CA CYS A 334 -23.32 17.72 -9.49
C CYS A 334 -22.43 16.80 -8.65
N LEU A 335 -21.51 16.08 -9.31
CA LEU A 335 -20.46 15.28 -8.68
C LEU A 335 -19.10 15.90 -9.01
N ILE A 336 -18.35 16.28 -7.97
CA ILE A 336 -17.07 16.98 -8.09
C ILE A 336 -15.95 16.04 -7.66
N GLY A 337 -15.05 15.70 -8.59
CA GLY A 337 -13.86 14.90 -8.30
C GLY A 337 -12.68 15.74 -7.82
N THR A 338 -11.99 15.29 -6.78
CA THR A 338 -10.74 15.89 -6.31
C THR A 338 -9.66 14.83 -6.09
N THR A 339 -8.40 15.24 -5.97
CA THR A 339 -7.27 14.32 -5.76
C THR A 339 -6.79 14.23 -4.32
N SER A 340 -7.27 15.11 -3.43
CA SER A 340 -6.86 15.11 -2.01
C SER A 340 -7.97 15.60 -1.09
N VAL A 341 -7.96 15.10 0.14
CA VAL A 341 -8.96 15.46 1.17
C VAL A 341 -8.94 16.96 1.47
N ALA A 342 -7.75 17.55 1.56
CA ALA A 342 -7.60 18.98 1.81
C ALA A 342 -8.25 19.85 0.71
N GLN A 343 -8.13 19.43 -0.55
CA GLN A 343 -8.78 20.11 -1.67
C GLN A 343 -10.31 19.95 -1.58
N SER A 344 -10.80 18.77 -1.23
CA SER A 344 -12.24 18.53 -1.05
C SER A 344 -12.83 19.41 0.04
N GLU A 345 -12.16 19.50 1.20
CA GLU A 345 -12.58 20.37 2.31
C GLU A 345 -12.60 21.84 1.92
N GLN A 346 -11.60 22.30 1.15
CA GLN A 346 -11.56 23.67 0.63
C GLN A 346 -12.75 23.97 -0.30
N ILE A 347 -13.07 23.04 -1.21
CA ILE A 347 -14.19 23.20 -2.14
C ILE A 347 -15.52 23.20 -1.36
N VAL A 348 -15.70 22.28 -0.40
CA VAL A 348 -16.90 22.23 0.44
C VAL A 348 -17.08 23.55 1.23
N ALA A 349 -16.00 24.10 1.81
CA ALA A 349 -16.05 25.39 2.49
C ALA A 349 -16.40 26.56 1.55
N ALA A 350 -15.88 26.55 0.32
CA ALA A 350 -16.18 27.56 -0.67
C ALA A 350 -17.65 27.48 -1.16
N LEU A 351 -18.19 26.27 -1.31
CA LEU A 351 -19.60 26.05 -1.62
C LEU A 351 -20.51 26.51 -0.48
N ALA A 352 -20.15 26.22 0.77
CA ALA A 352 -20.90 26.65 1.95
C ALA A 352 -20.97 28.19 2.07
N THR A 353 -19.95 28.91 1.59
CA THR A 353 -19.96 30.39 1.56
C THR A 353 -20.98 30.94 0.55
N ASN A 354 -21.46 30.12 -0.39
CA ASN A 354 -22.49 30.45 -1.38
C ASN A 354 -23.84 29.77 -1.06
N ASP A 355 -24.08 29.38 0.20
CA ASP A 355 -25.30 28.70 0.66
C ASP A 355 -25.60 27.35 -0.02
N ILE A 356 -24.57 26.70 -0.59
CA ILE A 356 -24.68 25.37 -1.19
C ILE A 356 -24.18 24.32 -0.21
N SER A 357 -25.07 23.41 0.19
CA SER A 357 -24.71 22.23 0.97
C SER A 357 -24.16 21.14 0.05
N ALA A 358 -23.00 20.58 0.40
CA ALA A 358 -22.35 19.52 -0.36
C ALA A 358 -21.99 18.34 0.55
N GLU A 359 -22.26 17.13 0.08
CA GLU A 359 -21.88 15.89 0.75
C GLU A 359 -20.42 15.54 0.41
N LEU A 360 -19.60 15.27 1.42
CA LEU A 360 -18.18 14.96 1.26
C LEU A 360 -17.90 13.46 1.38
N LEU A 361 -17.25 12.88 0.38
CA LEU A 361 -16.73 11.52 0.38
C LEU A 361 -15.19 11.56 0.41
N ASN A 362 -14.59 10.95 1.43
CA ASN A 362 -13.17 11.07 1.72
C ASN A 362 -12.37 9.77 1.46
N ALA A 363 -12.99 8.77 0.83
CA ALA A 363 -12.38 7.48 0.49
C ALA A 363 -11.81 6.76 1.73
N SER A 364 -12.38 7.00 2.91
CA SER A 364 -11.95 6.32 4.13
C SER A 364 -12.56 4.92 4.18
N PRO A 365 -11.78 3.83 4.33
CA PRO A 365 -12.29 2.47 4.37
C PRO A 365 -13.37 2.26 5.45
N LYS A 366 -13.28 2.97 6.57
CA LYS A 366 -14.26 2.92 7.66
C LYS A 366 -15.62 3.49 7.27
N ASN A 367 -15.64 4.43 6.32
CA ASN A 367 -16.84 5.12 5.90
C ASN A 367 -17.45 4.53 4.62
N ALA A 368 -16.81 3.54 3.98
CA ALA A 368 -17.25 2.99 2.69
C ALA A 368 -18.76 2.62 2.62
N PRO A 369 -19.40 2.02 3.65
CA PRO A 369 -20.84 1.78 3.63
C PRO A 369 -21.66 3.08 3.58
N ARG A 370 -21.30 4.06 4.42
CA ARG A 370 -21.97 5.37 4.48
C ARG A 370 -21.73 6.18 3.20
N GLU A 371 -20.52 6.15 2.65
CA GLU A 371 -20.19 6.79 1.39
C GLU A 371 -21.02 6.19 0.24
N SER A 372 -21.23 4.87 0.26
CA SER A 372 -22.08 4.18 -0.71
C SER A 372 -23.55 4.58 -0.59
N GLU A 373 -24.06 4.80 0.61
CA GLU A 373 -25.42 5.33 0.82
C GLU A 373 -25.57 6.76 0.28
N ILE A 374 -24.56 7.61 0.49
CA ILE A 374 -24.54 9.00 0.01
C ILE A 374 -24.46 9.03 -1.53
N ILE A 375 -23.51 8.32 -2.14
CA ILE A 375 -23.32 8.35 -3.60
C ILE A 375 -24.54 7.79 -4.34
N ALA A 376 -25.24 6.80 -3.76
CA ALA A 376 -26.49 6.28 -4.32
C ALA A 376 -27.61 7.34 -4.43
N GLN A 377 -27.51 8.44 -3.67
CA GLN A 377 -28.45 9.56 -3.74
C GLN A 377 -27.91 10.78 -4.50
N ALA A 378 -26.66 10.74 -5.00
CA ALA A 378 -26.00 11.87 -5.65
C ALA A 378 -26.71 12.33 -6.95
N GLY A 379 -27.51 11.46 -7.58
CA GLY A 379 -28.28 11.79 -8.79
C GLY A 379 -29.60 12.51 -8.55
N ARG A 380 -29.98 12.83 -7.30
CA ARG A 380 -31.22 13.56 -7.02
C ARG A 380 -31.08 15.04 -7.36
N ALA A 381 -32.20 15.68 -7.75
CA ALA A 381 -32.22 17.09 -8.10
C ALA A 381 -31.64 17.97 -6.97
N GLY A 382 -30.74 18.89 -7.34
CA GLY A 382 -30.09 19.82 -6.41
C GLY A 382 -29.03 19.23 -5.48
N VAL A 383 -28.65 17.96 -5.62
CA VAL A 383 -27.59 17.37 -4.78
C VAL A 383 -26.21 17.70 -5.34
N VAL A 384 -25.32 18.17 -4.45
CA VAL A 384 -23.88 18.32 -4.72
C VAL A 384 -23.10 17.31 -3.89
N THR A 385 -22.23 16.56 -4.56
CA THR A 385 -21.34 15.59 -3.90
C THR A 385 -19.89 15.86 -4.30
N VAL A 386 -19.00 15.90 -3.33
CA VAL A 386 -17.55 16.06 -3.53
C VAL A 386 -16.87 14.74 -3.19
N ALA A 387 -16.23 14.12 -4.18
CA ALA A 387 -15.61 12.81 -4.07
C ALA A 387 -14.09 12.89 -4.23
N THR A 388 -13.37 12.48 -3.19
CA THR A 388 -11.91 12.41 -3.18
C THR A 388 -11.43 11.09 -3.81
N ASN A 389 -10.54 11.12 -4.79
CA ASN A 389 -9.91 9.93 -5.39
C ASN A 389 -10.92 8.81 -5.76
N MET A 390 -12.03 9.17 -6.41
CA MET A 390 -13.10 8.22 -6.80
C MET A 390 -13.78 7.52 -5.60
N ALA A 391 -13.90 8.21 -4.45
CA ALA A 391 -14.72 7.75 -3.33
C ALA A 391 -16.16 7.40 -3.78
N GLY A 392 -16.71 6.32 -3.24
CA GLY A 392 -18.01 5.78 -3.68
C GLY A 392 -17.93 4.85 -4.90
N ARG A 393 -16.74 4.45 -5.37
CA ARG A 393 -16.55 3.52 -6.49
C ARG A 393 -17.44 2.27 -6.37
N GLY A 394 -18.07 1.92 -7.48
CA GLY A 394 -18.82 0.67 -7.65
C GLY A 394 -20.28 0.73 -7.18
N THR A 395 -20.75 1.85 -6.61
CA THR A 395 -22.15 2.09 -6.20
C THR A 395 -22.80 3.12 -7.12
#